data_AF-A0A8S3CQ05-F1
#
_entry.id   AF-A0A8S3CQ05-F1
#
_cell.length_a   1.000
_cell.length_b   1.000
_cell.length_c   1.000
_cell.angle_alpha   90.00
_cell.angle_beta   90.00
_cell.angle_gamma   90.00
#
_symmetry.space_group_name_H-M   'P 1'
#
loop_
_entity.id
_entity.type
_entity.pdbx_description
1 polymer ?
#
loop_
_entity_poly.entity_id
_entity_poly.type
_entity_poly.pdbx_seq_one_letter_code
_entity_poly.pdbx_strand_id
1 'polypeptide(L)' 'VGTPMFELLKHNNATVTICHSKTKNIQDIVKTADIVVACLGKPKFIKGSWIKEKSVVIDCGIT' A
#
# COMPACT_ATOMS: atom_id res chain seq x y z
N VAL A 1 -7.77 -5.75 7.98
CA VAL A 1 -7.89 -5.19 6.60
C VAL A 1 -6.86 -5.79 5.65
N GLY A 2 -5.56 -5.71 5.93
CA GLY A 2 -4.50 -6.13 5.00
C GLY A 2 -4.61 -7.55 4.46
N THR A 3 -4.71 -8.57 5.33
CA THR A 3 -4.72 -9.99 4.92
C THR A 3 -5.84 -10.39 3.96
N PRO A 4 -7.14 -10.14 4.25
CA PRO A 4 -8.19 -10.51 3.29
C PRO A 4 -8.12 -9.72 1.98
N MET A 5 -7.70 -8.44 2.02
CA MET A 5 -7.52 -7.62 0.82
C MET A 5 -6.41 -8.19 -0.09
N PHE A 6 -5.28 -8.58 0.50
CA PHE A 6 -4.17 -9.23 -0.20
C PHE A 6 -4.60 -10.53 -0.91
N GLU A 7 -5.36 -11.39 -0.25
CA GLU A 7 -5.83 -12.64 -0.87
C GLU A 7 -6.78 -12.38 -2.04
N LEU A 8 -7.67 -11.38 -1.93
CA LEU A 8 -8.53 -10.99 -3.04
C LEU A 8 -7.74 -10.47 -4.25
N LEU A 9 -6.69 -9.66 -4.02
CA LEU A 9 -5.82 -9.19 -5.09
C LEU A 9 -5.06 -10.34 -5.75
N LYS A 10 -4.54 -11.28 -4.96
CA LYS A 10 -3.90 -12.50 -5.49
C LYS A 10 -4.84 -13.36 -6.31
N HIS A 11 -6.08 -13.55 -5.85
CA HIS A 11 -7.11 -14.28 -6.62
C HIS A 11 -7.41 -13.61 -7.97
N ASN A 12 -7.15 -12.31 -8.10
CA ASN A 12 -7.26 -11.55 -9.35
C ASN A 12 -5.90 -11.40 -10.08
N ASN A 13 -4.94 -12.30 -9.81
CA ASN A 13 -3.62 -12.35 -10.46
C ASN A 13 -2.73 -11.11 -10.25
N ALA A 14 -2.96 -10.33 -9.20
CA ALA A 14 -2.06 -9.22 -8.87
C ALA A 14 -0.76 -9.74 -8.24
N THR A 15 0.36 -9.10 -8.58
CA THR A 15 1.61 -9.23 -7.80
C THR A 15 1.50 -8.34 -6.57
N VAL A 16 1.58 -8.92 -5.38
CA VAL A 16 1.34 -8.16 -4.13
C VAL A 16 2.55 -8.23 -3.20
N THR A 17 2.94 -7.07 -2.67
CA THR A 17 3.92 -6.94 -1.59
C THR A 17 3.21 -6.46 -0.32
N ILE A 18 3.34 -7.18 0.79
CA ILE A 18 2.75 -6.79 2.07
C ILE A 18 3.78 -6.01 2.89
N CYS A 19 3.42 -4.81 3.33
CA CYS A 19 4.21 -4.00 4.26
C CYS A 19 3.51 -3.89 5.62
N HIS A 20 4.30 -3.74 6.69
CA HIS A 20 3.83 -3.52 8.06
C HIS A 20 4.85 -2.69 8.85
N SER A 21 4.58 -2.46 10.13
CA SER A 21 5.39 -1.60 11.01
C SER A 21 6.88 -1.99 11.14
N LYS A 22 7.26 -3.22 10.81
CA LYS A 22 8.67 -3.69 10.84
C LYS A 22 9.30 -3.80 9.45
N THR A 23 8.56 -3.51 8.39
CA THR A 23 9.10 -3.49 7.03
C THR A 23 10.09 -2.34 6.91
N LYS A 24 11.32 -2.66 6.50
CA LYS A 24 12.35 -1.66 6.20
C LYS A 24 12.11 -1.07 4.81
N ASN A 25 12.49 0.18 4.60
CA ASN A 25 12.46 0.84 3.29
C ASN A 25 11.06 0.86 2.61
N ILE A 26 9.98 1.01 3.41
CA ILE A 26 8.60 1.08 2.89
C ILE A 26 8.48 2.12 1.77
N GLN A 27 9.16 3.26 1.91
CA GLN A 27 9.19 4.30 0.89
C GLN A 27 9.59 3.76 -0.49
N ASP A 28 10.64 2.94 -0.56
CA ASP A 28 11.17 2.45 -1.82
C ASP A 28 10.24 1.40 -2.44
N ILE A 29 9.56 0.61 -1.60
CA ILE A 29 8.51 -0.32 -2.04
C ILE A 29 7.31 0.44 -2.60
N VAL A 30 6.87 1.51 -1.94
CA VAL A 30 5.72 2.32 -2.39
C VAL A 30 6.00 2.98 -3.74
N LYS A 31 7.24 3.41 -3.99
CA LYS A 31 7.66 4.03 -5.27
C LYS A 31 7.58 3.09 -6.47
N THR A 32 7.60 1.78 -6.27
CA THR A 32 7.52 0.81 -7.37
C THR A 32 6.08 0.33 -7.63
N ALA A 33 5.15 0.59 -6.72
CA ALA A 33 3.79 0.04 -6.77
C ALA A 33 2.89 0.77 -7.78
N ASP A 34 2.15 0.01 -8.58
CA ASP A 34 1.09 0.53 -9.44
C ASP A 34 -0.21 0.82 -8.67
N ILE A 35 -0.41 0.12 -7.55
CA ILE A 35 -1.54 0.30 -6.64
C ILE A 35 -1.00 0.34 -5.21
N VAL A 36 -1.33 1.38 -4.46
CA VAL A 36 -0.98 1.53 -3.03
C VAL A 36 -2.26 1.49 -2.20
N VAL A 37 -2.40 0.45 -1.37
CA VAL A 37 -3.52 0.34 -0.42
C VAL A 37 -3.02 0.66 0.99
N ALA A 38 -3.49 1.78 1.57
CA ALA A 38 -3.06 2.27 2.87
C ALA A 38 -4.14 2.04 3.94
N CYS A 39 -3.82 1.26 4.99
CA CYS A 39 -4.74 0.90 6.06
C CYS A 39 -4.10 1.10 7.45
N LEU A 40 -3.40 2.21 7.65
CA LEU A 40 -2.43 2.38 8.74
C LEU A 40 -2.98 3.15 9.97
N GLY A 41 -4.20 3.71 9.90
CA GLY A 41 -4.80 4.49 10.98
C GLY A 41 -3.93 5.67 11.45
N LYS A 42 -2.98 6.11 10.63
CA LYS A 42 -2.00 7.14 10.95
C LYS A 42 -2.03 8.22 9.87
N PRO A 43 -2.57 9.41 10.18
CA PRO A 43 -2.67 10.50 9.22
C PRO A 43 -1.33 10.82 8.55
N LYS A 44 -1.37 11.03 7.24
CA LYS A 44 -0.23 11.51 6.43
C LYS A 44 1.02 10.61 6.52
N PHE A 45 0.89 9.33 6.86
CA PHE A 45 2.04 8.42 6.94
C PHE A 45 2.70 8.23 5.56
N ILE A 46 1.90 7.82 4.56
CA ILE A 46 2.35 7.75 3.16
C ILE A 46 2.38 9.17 2.60
N LYS A 47 3.49 9.53 1.95
CA LYS A 47 3.68 10.86 1.33
C LYS A 47 3.38 10.80 -0.15
N GLY A 48 2.79 11.86 -0.71
CA GLY A 48 2.54 11.96 -2.14
C GLY A 48 3.80 11.81 -3.00
N SER A 49 4.95 12.28 -2.50
CA SER A 49 6.25 12.12 -3.17
C SER A 49 6.77 10.68 -3.25
N TRP A 50 6.13 9.73 -2.57
CA TRP A 50 6.44 8.31 -2.66
C TRP A 50 5.61 7.61 -3.74
N ILE A 51 4.52 8.22 -4.18
CA ILE A 51 3.55 7.61 -5.09
C ILE A 51 4.07 7.67 -6.51
N LYS A 52 4.12 6.53 -7.19
CA LYS A 52 4.50 6.42 -8.60
C LYS A 52 3.52 7.22 -9.46
N GLU A 53 4.01 7.92 -10.48
CA GLU A 53 3.13 8.62 -11.42
C GLU A 53 2.14 7.63 -12.08
N LYS A 54 0.88 8.05 -12.21
CA LYS A 54 -0.24 7.22 -12.74
C LYS A 54 -0.61 5.99 -11.91
N SER A 55 -0.07 5.83 -10.70
CA SER A 55 -0.52 4.78 -9.78
C SER A 55 -1.86 5.13 -9.13
N VAL A 56 -2.55 4.10 -8.64
CA VAL A 56 -3.82 4.24 -7.92
C VAL A 56 -3.57 4.17 -6.42
N VAL A 57 -4.16 5.09 -5.67
CA VAL A 57 -4.10 5.10 -4.20
C VAL A 57 -5.48 4.78 -3.64
N ILE A 58 -5.55 3.76 -2.78
CA ILE A 58 -6.73 3.37 -2.02
C ILE A 58 -6.42 3.62 -0.55
N ASP A 59 -6.95 4.71 0.01
CA ASP A 59 -6.80 5.04 1.43
C ASP A 59 -8.03 4.55 2.21
N CYS A 60 -7.83 3.52 3.02
CA CYS A 60 -8.83 2.98 3.94
C CYS A 60 -8.50 3.33 5.40
N GLY A 61 -7.51 4.20 5.64
CA GLY A 61 -7.11 4.62 6.96
C GLY A 61 -8.15 5.57 7.56
N ILE A 62 -8.79 5.14 8.65
CA ILE A 62 -9.65 5.98 9.49
C ILE A 62 -8.95 6.11 10.85
N THR A 63 -8.98 7.32 11.43
CA THR A 63 -8.42 7.62 12.76
C THR A 63 -9.55 7.91 13.73
#